data_AF-A4Y1X2-F1
#
_entry.id   AF-A4Y1X2-F1
#
_cell.length_a   1.000
_cell.length_b   1.000
_cell.length_c   1.000
_cell.angle_alpha   90.00
_cell.angle_beta   90.00
_cell.angle_gamma   90.00
#
_symmetry.space_group_name_H-M   'P 1'
#
loop_
_entity.id
_entity.type
_entity.pdbx_description
1 polymer ?
#
loop_
_entity_poly.entity_id
_entity_poly.type
_entity_poly.pdbx_seq_one_letter_code
_entity_poly.pdbx_strand_id
1 'polypeptide(L)'
;MRNAHDILDNIVYDFANATGLGSVAVDLNGKEISPWYNFTSFCQQVRQIAAYHPYCQQCDRCGGFESTKAKQIQCYRCHAGLVDFSIPIFINGNLTGFVSCGQARVAENLPLPKIVENDKNLPTESKLIELYHEVPELSLMKIKSAAQLLNLIIENYLSKEYNLRIVKNVSPVKNQKLETLGRHQATMEMILNHINQNFSDNLNLEQMASKANLSMFYFSRTFKELTGTGFTAYLINKRMTEAHCLLEQTNWSIEKIARSVGYNDVHYFSRLFKKTFNRSPSEFRNHSSGFSM
;
A
#
# COMPACT_ATOMS: atom_id res chain seq x y z
N MET A 1 24.74 3.73 3.18
CA MET A 1 23.33 4.13 3.39
C MET A 1 22.50 2.86 3.38
N ARG A 2 21.68 2.59 4.40
CA ARG A 2 20.77 1.43 4.38
C ARG A 2 19.70 1.69 3.32
N ASN A 3 19.33 0.67 2.55
CA ASN A 3 18.28 0.80 1.54
C ASN A 3 16.92 1.01 2.24
N ALA A 4 15.97 1.73 1.61
CA ALA A 4 14.62 1.90 2.15
C ALA A 4 13.93 0.54 2.39
N HIS A 5 14.27 -0.46 1.56
CA HIS A 5 13.85 -1.85 1.74
C HIS A 5 14.35 -2.46 3.05
N ASP A 6 15.63 -2.25 3.40
CA ASP A 6 16.23 -2.80 4.63
C ASP A 6 15.60 -2.17 5.87
N ILE A 7 15.27 -0.88 5.80
CA ILE A 7 14.63 -0.15 6.91
C ILE A 7 13.22 -0.70 7.15
N LEU A 8 12.43 -0.84 6.09
CA LEU A 8 11.08 -1.39 6.16
C LEU A 8 11.12 -2.81 6.74
N ASP A 9 12.02 -3.65 6.25
CA ASP A 9 12.16 -5.02 6.73
C ASP A 9 12.50 -5.07 8.24
N ASN A 10 13.42 -4.22 8.71
CA ASN A 10 13.72 -4.10 10.14
C ASN A 10 12.51 -3.64 10.97
N ILE A 11 11.76 -2.64 10.50
CA ILE A 11 10.56 -2.16 11.19
C ILE A 11 9.56 -3.30 11.34
N VAL A 12 9.34 -4.06 10.25
CA VAL A 12 8.40 -5.16 10.21
C VAL A 12 8.85 -6.29 11.14
N TYR A 13 10.13 -6.67 11.09
CA TYR A 13 10.74 -7.65 12.00
C TYR A 13 10.64 -7.25 13.49
N ASP A 14 11.11 -6.06 13.85
CA ASP A 14 11.14 -5.59 15.23
C ASP A 14 9.73 -5.43 15.80
N PHE A 15 8.78 -4.98 14.98
CA PHE A 15 7.38 -4.88 15.38
C PHE A 15 6.75 -6.26 15.66
N ALA A 16 7.03 -7.26 14.82
CA ALA A 16 6.56 -8.63 15.05
C ALA A 16 7.04 -9.15 16.41
N ASN A 17 8.33 -9.02 16.68
CA ASN A 17 8.96 -9.48 17.92
C ASN A 17 8.45 -8.73 19.16
N ALA A 18 8.24 -7.41 19.05
CA ALA A 18 7.80 -6.59 20.17
C ALA A 18 6.33 -6.83 20.53
N THR A 19 5.47 -7.10 19.55
CA THR A 19 4.02 -7.21 19.77
C THR A 19 3.52 -8.64 19.92
N GLY A 20 4.27 -9.61 19.40
CA GLY A 20 3.83 -11.00 19.27
C GLY A 20 2.77 -11.19 18.17
N LEU A 21 2.53 -10.20 17.32
CA LEU A 21 1.67 -10.32 16.13
C LEU A 21 2.48 -10.84 14.95
N GLY A 22 1.82 -11.52 14.01
CA GLY A 22 2.41 -11.81 12.71
C GLY A 22 2.51 -10.53 11.88
N SER A 23 3.59 -10.37 11.12
CA SER A 23 3.78 -9.21 10.24
C SER A 23 4.48 -9.56 8.93
N VAL A 24 4.04 -8.95 7.82
CA VAL A 24 4.62 -9.11 6.48
C VAL A 24 4.46 -7.82 5.68
N ALA A 25 5.44 -7.48 4.87
CA ALA A 25 5.31 -6.46 3.84
C ALA A 25 4.88 -7.10 2.52
N VAL A 26 3.90 -6.50 1.84
CA VAL A 26 3.38 -6.93 0.54
C VAL A 26 3.41 -5.80 -0.48
N ASP A 27 3.47 -6.15 -1.76
CA ASP A 27 3.27 -5.20 -2.86
C ASP A 27 1.78 -4.84 -3.05
N LEU A 28 1.47 -4.01 -4.04
CA LEU A 28 0.11 -3.60 -4.38
C LEU A 28 -0.82 -4.75 -4.82
N ASN A 29 -0.26 -5.91 -5.17
CA ASN A 29 -1.02 -7.10 -5.54
C ASN A 29 -1.22 -8.05 -4.35
N GLY A 30 -0.67 -7.72 -3.16
CA GLY A 30 -0.69 -8.60 -2.00
C GLY A 30 0.42 -9.65 -2.00
N LYS A 31 1.38 -9.57 -2.96
CA LYS A 31 2.51 -10.49 -3.01
C LYS A 31 3.54 -10.11 -1.96
N GLU A 32 4.01 -11.08 -1.21
CA GLU A 32 5.00 -10.87 -0.15
C GLU A 32 6.33 -10.38 -0.70
N ILE A 33 6.84 -9.30 -0.09
CA ILE A 33 8.14 -8.68 -0.37
C ILE A 33 9.08 -8.71 0.84
N SER A 34 8.61 -9.22 1.97
CA SER A 34 9.42 -9.59 3.15
C SER A 34 9.14 -11.05 3.55
N PRO A 35 9.99 -11.65 4.40
CA PRO A 35 9.64 -12.86 5.14
C PRO A 35 8.37 -12.69 5.99
N TRP A 36 7.80 -13.83 6.39
CA TRP A 36 6.70 -13.92 7.36
C TRP A 36 7.25 -13.90 8.78
N TYR A 37 7.23 -12.74 9.43
CA TYR A 37 7.75 -12.63 10.78
C TYR A 37 6.68 -12.95 11.81
N ASN A 38 7.00 -13.87 12.72
CA ASN A 38 6.16 -14.27 13.84
C ASN A 38 4.74 -14.76 13.43
N PHE A 39 4.62 -15.35 12.24
CA PHE A 39 3.37 -15.99 11.82
C PHE A 39 3.15 -17.28 12.61
N THR A 40 1.90 -17.50 13.02
CA THR A 40 1.50 -18.76 13.68
C THR A 40 1.63 -19.95 12.72
N SER A 41 1.80 -21.16 13.25
CA SER A 41 1.84 -22.37 12.43
C SER A 41 0.58 -22.54 11.58
N PHE A 42 -0.58 -22.10 12.08
CA PHE A 42 -1.81 -22.03 11.28
C PHE A 42 -1.63 -21.16 10.04
N CYS A 43 -1.24 -19.88 10.20
CA CYS A 43 -1.11 -18.96 9.08
C CYS A 43 0.00 -19.36 8.11
N GLN A 44 1.10 -19.95 8.61
CA GLN A 44 2.15 -20.50 7.77
C GLN A 44 1.63 -21.64 6.88
N GLN A 45 0.85 -22.58 7.43
CA GLN A 45 0.29 -23.69 6.65
C GLN A 45 -0.78 -23.22 5.67
N VAL A 46 -1.70 -22.36 6.09
CA VAL A 46 -2.75 -21.81 5.21
C VAL A 46 -2.13 -21.11 4.01
N ARG A 47 -1.05 -20.33 4.21
CA ARG A 47 -0.30 -19.70 3.12
C ARG A 47 0.51 -20.68 2.28
N GLN A 48 0.78 -21.91 2.71
CA GLN A 48 1.45 -22.89 1.86
C GLN A 48 0.46 -23.68 0.98
N ILE A 49 -0.82 -23.67 1.31
CA ILE A 49 -1.85 -24.37 0.54
C ILE A 49 -2.28 -23.50 -0.65
N ALA A 50 -2.07 -24.02 -1.87
CA ALA A 50 -2.35 -23.31 -3.12
C ALA A 50 -3.82 -22.84 -3.24
N ALA A 51 -4.76 -23.56 -2.63
CA ALA A 51 -6.18 -23.19 -2.63
C ALA A 51 -6.50 -21.97 -1.73
N TYR A 52 -5.68 -21.69 -0.71
CA TYR A 52 -5.93 -20.63 0.27
C TYR A 52 -4.97 -19.45 0.18
N HIS A 53 -3.74 -19.65 -0.28
CA HIS A 53 -2.74 -18.59 -0.42
C HIS A 53 -3.25 -17.34 -1.18
N PRO A 54 -3.98 -17.48 -2.32
CA PRO A 54 -4.51 -16.30 -3.02
C PRO A 54 -5.47 -15.46 -2.16
N TYR A 55 -6.23 -16.09 -1.26
CA TYR A 55 -7.12 -15.37 -0.34
C TYR A 55 -6.34 -14.65 0.76
N CYS A 56 -5.20 -15.21 1.23
CA CYS A 56 -4.31 -14.50 2.14
C CYS A 56 -3.77 -13.21 1.49
N GLN A 57 -3.23 -13.33 0.27
CA GLN A 57 -2.72 -12.18 -0.49
C GLN A 57 -3.82 -11.15 -0.77
N GLN A 58 -5.03 -11.60 -1.08
CA GLN A 58 -6.18 -10.72 -1.28
C GLN A 58 -6.57 -10.00 0.02
N CYS A 59 -6.52 -10.67 1.18
CA CYS A 59 -6.76 -10.02 2.47
C CYS A 59 -5.72 -8.93 2.76
N ASP A 60 -4.43 -9.23 2.55
CA ASP A 60 -3.33 -8.28 2.76
C ASP A 60 -3.49 -7.04 1.87
N ARG A 61 -3.85 -7.26 0.60
CA ARG A 61 -4.10 -6.21 -0.39
C ARG A 61 -5.31 -5.36 -0.04
N CYS A 62 -6.48 -5.98 0.09
CA CYS A 62 -7.75 -5.28 0.27
C CYS A 62 -7.76 -4.52 1.61
N GLY A 63 -7.18 -5.10 2.67
CA GLY A 63 -7.03 -4.43 3.96
C GLY A 63 -6.22 -3.13 3.86
N GLY A 64 -5.16 -3.16 3.05
CA GLY A 64 -4.30 -2.02 2.79
C GLY A 64 -4.99 -0.92 1.99
N PHE A 65 -5.73 -1.29 0.95
CA PHE A 65 -6.50 -0.34 0.14
C PHE A 65 -7.64 0.30 0.92
N GLU A 66 -8.36 -0.47 1.74
CA GLU A 66 -9.44 0.08 2.57
C GLU A 66 -8.91 1.07 3.61
N SER A 67 -7.77 0.76 4.25
CA SER A 67 -7.13 1.69 5.19
C SER A 67 -6.62 2.96 4.49
N THR A 68 -6.15 2.83 3.24
CA THR A 68 -5.76 3.98 2.41
C THR A 68 -6.95 4.88 2.10
N LYS A 69 -8.06 4.29 1.66
CA LYS A 69 -9.31 5.02 1.32
C LYS A 69 -9.88 5.73 2.53
N ALA A 70 -9.97 5.03 3.66
CA ALA A 70 -10.54 5.57 4.87
C ALA A 70 -9.66 6.68 5.49
N LYS A 71 -8.38 6.77 5.08
CA LYS A 71 -7.35 7.61 5.74
C LYS A 71 -7.20 7.30 7.22
N GLN A 72 -7.50 6.06 7.59
CA GLN A 72 -7.41 5.53 8.94
C GLN A 72 -7.23 4.02 8.86
N ILE A 73 -6.44 3.45 9.77
CA ILE A 73 -6.26 1.99 9.78
C ILE A 73 -7.56 1.32 10.20
N GLN A 74 -7.97 0.33 9.42
CA GLN A 74 -9.11 -0.51 9.71
C GLN A 74 -8.62 -1.90 10.12
N CYS A 75 -9.10 -2.39 11.26
CA CYS A 75 -9.01 -3.81 11.57
C CYS A 75 -10.16 -4.54 10.84
N TYR A 76 -9.88 -5.73 10.33
CA TYR A 76 -10.82 -6.52 9.54
C TYR A 76 -10.67 -8.00 9.85
N ARG A 77 -11.64 -8.80 9.42
CA ARG A 77 -11.55 -10.27 9.42
C ARG A 77 -10.93 -10.74 8.11
N CYS A 78 -9.85 -11.49 8.19
CA CYS A 78 -9.30 -12.18 7.02
C CYS A 78 -10.22 -13.34 6.60
N HIS A 79 -9.91 -13.98 5.47
CA HIS A 79 -10.71 -15.10 4.93
C HIS A 79 -10.79 -16.32 5.88
N ALA A 80 -9.86 -16.43 6.84
CA ALA A 80 -9.83 -17.45 7.87
C ALA A 80 -10.53 -17.02 9.19
N GLY A 81 -11.10 -15.81 9.24
CA GLY A 81 -11.80 -15.28 10.41
C GLY A 81 -10.90 -14.72 11.52
N LEU A 82 -9.58 -14.69 11.32
CA LEU A 82 -8.66 -14.00 12.23
C LEU A 82 -8.75 -12.48 12.03
N VAL A 83 -8.36 -11.72 13.06
CA VAL A 83 -8.30 -10.26 13.00
C VAL A 83 -6.95 -9.81 12.48
N ASP A 84 -6.99 -9.03 11.41
CA ASP A 84 -5.84 -8.41 10.75
C ASP A 84 -6.05 -6.89 10.62
N PHE A 85 -4.97 -6.18 10.31
CA PHE A 85 -4.97 -4.81 9.84
C PHE A 85 -3.80 -4.61 8.87
N SER A 86 -3.91 -3.61 7.99
CA SER A 86 -2.84 -3.29 7.05
C SER A 86 -2.58 -1.80 7.03
N ILE A 87 -1.30 -1.44 6.92
CA ILE A 87 -0.84 -0.06 6.92
C ILE A 87 -0.24 0.26 5.56
N PRO A 88 -0.72 1.31 4.88
CA PRO A 88 -0.18 1.70 3.59
C PRO A 88 1.26 2.20 3.70
N ILE A 89 2.10 1.70 2.80
CA ILE A 89 3.48 2.11 2.66
C ILE A 89 3.54 3.16 1.56
N PHE A 90 3.89 4.38 1.94
CA PHE A 90 4.17 5.45 0.99
C PHE A 90 5.67 5.66 0.86
N ILE A 91 6.21 5.40 -0.34
CA ILE A 91 7.58 5.75 -0.68
C ILE A 91 7.50 6.94 -1.63
N ASN A 92 8.02 8.09 -1.17
CA ASN A 92 8.06 9.34 -1.94
C ASN A 92 6.68 9.81 -2.42
N GLY A 93 5.66 9.64 -1.57
CA GLY A 93 4.27 10.01 -1.88
C GLY A 93 3.50 9.01 -2.75
N ASN A 94 4.14 7.92 -3.22
CA ASN A 94 3.45 6.84 -3.92
C ASN A 94 3.09 5.72 -2.98
N LEU A 95 1.87 5.20 -3.10
CA LEU A 95 1.53 3.92 -2.51
C LEU A 95 2.33 2.82 -3.21
N THR A 96 3.19 2.13 -2.47
CA THR A 96 4.07 1.08 -3.02
C THR A 96 3.71 -0.32 -2.54
N GLY A 97 2.93 -0.41 -1.48
CA GLY A 97 2.58 -1.68 -0.85
C GLY A 97 1.95 -1.45 0.50
N PHE A 98 1.88 -2.52 1.29
CA PHE A 98 1.25 -2.51 2.61
C PHE A 98 2.11 -3.31 3.59
N VAL A 99 2.14 -2.89 4.85
CA VAL A 99 2.53 -3.77 5.96
C VAL A 99 1.26 -4.36 6.53
N SER A 100 1.09 -5.67 6.36
CA SER A 100 -0.03 -6.41 6.94
C SER A 100 0.40 -7.07 8.23
N CYS A 101 -0.43 -6.89 9.26
CA CYS A 101 -0.17 -7.38 10.60
C CYS A 101 -1.44 -7.97 11.21
N GLY A 102 -1.27 -8.92 12.12
CA GLY A 102 -2.38 -9.51 12.85
C GLY A 102 -2.19 -11.00 13.08
N GLN A 103 -3.16 -11.77 12.59
CA GLN A 103 -3.35 -13.20 12.75
C GLN A 103 -3.66 -13.58 14.19
N ALA A 104 -4.49 -12.77 14.85
CA ALA A 104 -4.94 -13.05 16.21
C ALA A 104 -6.41 -13.45 16.23
N ARG A 105 -6.75 -14.36 17.14
CA ARG A 105 -8.14 -14.55 17.57
C ARG A 105 -8.51 -13.39 18.49
N VAL A 106 -9.79 -13.05 18.50
CA VAL A 106 -10.35 -12.08 19.45
C VAL A 106 -11.52 -12.77 20.14
N ALA A 107 -11.51 -12.75 21.47
CA ALA A 107 -12.51 -13.39 22.33
C ALA A 107 -13.93 -12.87 22.09
N GLU A 108 -14.03 -11.57 21.78
CA GLU A 108 -15.29 -10.88 21.56
C GLU A 108 -15.79 -11.11 20.13
N ASN A 109 -17.08 -11.46 20.00
CA ASN A 109 -17.75 -11.62 18.72
C ASN A 109 -18.10 -10.24 18.12
N LEU A 110 -17.06 -9.45 17.85
CA LEU A 110 -17.17 -8.09 17.33
C LEU A 110 -17.43 -8.10 15.82
N PRO A 111 -18.38 -7.29 15.33
CA PRO A 111 -18.67 -7.16 13.91
C PRO A 111 -17.57 -6.33 13.23
N LEU A 112 -16.44 -6.97 12.95
CA LEU A 112 -15.40 -6.43 12.08
C LEU A 112 -15.73 -6.77 10.61
N PRO A 113 -15.46 -5.85 9.66
CA PRO A 113 -15.73 -6.12 8.26
C PRO A 113 -14.93 -7.33 7.79
N LYS A 114 -15.58 -8.21 7.01
CA LYS A 114 -14.87 -9.26 6.27
C LYS A 114 -14.27 -8.63 5.03
N ILE A 115 -12.96 -8.67 4.90
CA ILE A 115 -12.27 -7.95 3.82
C ILE A 115 -12.32 -8.71 2.49
N VAL A 116 -12.48 -10.02 2.56
CA VAL A 116 -12.69 -10.91 1.43
C VAL A 116 -13.85 -11.84 1.78
N GLU A 117 -14.84 -11.93 0.90
CA GLU A 117 -15.85 -12.99 0.95
C GLU A 117 -15.22 -14.30 0.49
N ASN A 118 -15.37 -15.33 1.31
CA ASN A 118 -14.90 -16.66 0.98
C ASN A 118 -16.06 -17.65 1.12
N ASP A 119 -16.60 -18.08 -0.02
CA ASP A 119 -17.63 -19.12 -0.10
C ASP A 119 -17.05 -20.53 0.16
N LYS A 120 -15.72 -20.68 0.17
CA LYS A 120 -15.09 -21.93 0.55
C LYS A 120 -14.89 -21.96 2.05
N ASN A 121 -15.54 -22.90 2.72
CA ASN A 121 -15.28 -23.18 4.13
C ASN A 121 -13.77 -23.30 4.37
N LEU A 122 -13.31 -22.80 5.52
CA LEU A 122 -11.96 -23.10 6.02
C LEU A 122 -11.69 -24.60 5.87
N PRO A 123 -10.43 -25.00 5.63
CA PRO A 123 -10.10 -26.41 5.51
C PRO A 123 -10.62 -27.17 6.74
N THR A 124 -11.44 -28.19 6.48
CA THR A 124 -12.04 -29.05 7.52
C THR A 124 -11.06 -30.11 8.02
N GLU A 125 -9.80 -30.02 7.60
CA GLU A 125 -8.72 -30.90 8.03
C GLU A 125 -8.50 -30.71 9.53
N SER A 126 -8.63 -31.80 10.29
CA SER A 126 -8.52 -31.78 11.76
C SER A 126 -7.26 -31.07 12.24
N LYS A 127 -6.15 -31.20 11.51
CA LYS A 127 -4.88 -30.57 11.87
C LYS A 127 -4.91 -29.04 11.76
N LEU A 128 -5.56 -28.47 10.75
CA LEU A 128 -5.66 -27.01 10.62
C LEU A 128 -6.64 -26.42 11.64
N ILE A 129 -7.65 -27.18 12.03
CA ILE A 129 -8.56 -26.80 13.13
C ILE A 129 -7.78 -26.74 14.46
N GLU A 130 -6.96 -27.76 14.77
CA GLU A 130 -6.09 -27.74 15.96
C GLU A 130 -5.18 -26.51 15.96
N LEU A 131 -4.47 -26.26 14.85
CA LEU A 131 -3.56 -25.12 14.72
C LEU A 131 -4.29 -23.78 14.82
N TYR A 132 -5.54 -23.70 14.34
CA TYR A 132 -6.36 -22.51 14.49
C TYR A 132 -6.61 -22.19 15.97
N HIS A 133 -6.88 -23.20 16.79
CA HIS A 133 -7.11 -23.01 18.23
C HIS A 133 -5.84 -22.61 19.00
N GLU A 134 -4.65 -22.94 18.47
CA GLU A 134 -3.36 -22.49 19.00
C GLU A 134 -3.05 -21.01 18.67
N VAL A 135 -3.79 -20.39 17.75
CA VAL A 135 -3.61 -18.97 17.42
C VAL A 135 -3.87 -18.11 18.66
N PRO A 136 -2.95 -17.18 19.03
CA PRO A 136 -3.09 -16.34 20.20
C PRO A 136 -4.39 -15.54 20.20
N GLU A 137 -5.04 -15.49 21.36
CA GLU A 137 -6.23 -14.68 21.58
C GLU A 137 -5.83 -13.35 22.22
N LEU A 138 -6.16 -12.23 21.55
CA LEU A 138 -5.83 -10.88 21.99
C LEU A 138 -7.10 -10.02 22.08
N SER A 139 -7.08 -9.00 22.94
CA SER A 139 -8.15 -8.01 22.95
C SER A 139 -8.08 -7.11 21.71
N LEU A 140 -9.24 -6.68 21.19
CA LEU A 140 -9.25 -5.75 20.06
C LEU A 140 -8.53 -4.44 20.40
N MET A 141 -8.58 -4.00 21.66
CA MET A 141 -7.82 -2.83 22.11
C MET A 141 -6.31 -3.01 21.89
N LYS A 142 -5.75 -4.18 22.23
CA LYS A 142 -4.33 -4.46 22.02
C LYS A 142 -3.96 -4.43 20.53
N ILE A 143 -4.80 -5.02 19.68
CA ILE A 143 -4.60 -5.00 18.22
C ILE A 143 -4.65 -3.57 17.68
N LYS A 144 -5.65 -2.78 18.09
CA LYS A 144 -5.79 -1.37 17.68
C LYS A 144 -4.59 -0.51 18.14
N SER A 145 -4.13 -0.70 19.37
CA SER A 145 -2.94 0.00 19.87
C SER A 145 -1.67 -0.38 19.09
N ALA A 146 -1.51 -1.66 18.76
CA ALA A 146 -0.40 -2.14 17.93
C ALA A 146 -0.46 -1.52 16.52
N ALA A 147 -1.65 -1.47 15.91
CA ALA A 147 -1.88 -0.84 14.63
C ALA A 147 -1.53 0.65 14.63
N GLN A 148 -1.97 1.40 15.64
CA GLN A 148 -1.64 2.82 15.81
C GLN A 148 -0.14 3.02 15.99
N LEU A 149 0.52 2.19 16.81
CA LEU A 149 1.96 2.26 17.03
C LEU A 149 2.73 2.04 15.73
N LEU A 150 2.39 0.99 14.97
CA LEU A 150 3.04 0.72 13.70
C LEU A 150 2.78 1.84 12.68
N ASN A 151 1.57 2.43 12.68
CA ASN A 151 1.28 3.60 11.85
C ASN A 151 2.21 4.74 12.15
N LEU A 152 2.36 5.07 13.45
CA LEU A 152 3.25 6.12 13.89
C LEU A 152 4.69 5.82 13.50
N ILE A 153 5.15 4.56 13.60
CA ILE A 153 6.49 4.18 13.17
C ILE A 153 6.64 4.37 11.67
N ILE A 154 5.73 3.83 10.85
CA ILE A 154 5.80 3.88 9.39
C ILE A 154 5.68 5.32 8.91
N GLU A 155 4.68 6.07 9.36
CA GLU A 155 4.49 7.48 9.04
C GLU A 155 5.70 8.28 9.49
N ASN A 156 6.15 8.16 10.74
CA ASN A 156 7.27 8.99 11.20
C ASN A 156 8.61 8.55 10.63
N TYR A 157 8.85 7.29 10.27
CA TYR A 157 10.15 6.85 9.78
C TYR A 157 10.29 7.07 8.28
N LEU A 158 9.24 6.79 7.49
CA LEU A 158 9.21 7.13 6.07
C LEU A 158 9.11 8.65 5.86
N SER A 159 8.37 9.36 6.71
CA SER A 159 8.38 10.83 6.73
C SER A 159 9.62 11.40 7.43
N LYS A 160 10.40 10.65 8.21
CA LYS A 160 11.71 11.11 8.74
C LYS A 160 12.88 10.80 7.83
N GLU A 161 12.82 9.85 6.90
CA GLU A 161 13.76 9.88 5.77
C GLU A 161 13.59 11.20 4.97
N TYR A 162 12.40 11.79 5.02
CA TYR A 162 12.14 13.15 4.55
C TYR A 162 12.62 14.24 5.54
N ASN A 163 12.25 14.16 6.83
CA ASN A 163 12.58 15.19 7.83
C ASN A 163 14.03 15.14 8.34
N LEU A 164 14.73 14.00 8.33
CA LEU A 164 16.15 13.88 8.67
C LEU A 164 17.05 14.29 7.50
N ARG A 165 16.54 14.28 6.25
CA ARG A 165 17.15 15.06 5.16
C ARG A 165 17.01 16.55 5.41
N ILE A 166 15.91 17.00 6.01
CA ILE A 166 15.74 18.41 6.43
C ILE A 166 16.70 18.73 7.58
N VAL A 167 16.76 17.93 8.65
CA VAL A 167 17.56 18.24 9.86
C VAL A 167 19.06 18.01 9.67
N LYS A 168 19.52 17.01 8.88
CA LYS A 168 20.95 16.89 8.53
C LYS A 168 21.46 18.01 7.61
N ASN A 169 20.55 18.77 6.99
CA ASN A 169 20.85 20.00 6.26
C ASN A 169 20.69 21.27 7.11
N VAL A 170 20.31 21.15 8.39
CA VAL A 170 20.36 22.26 9.35
C VAL A 170 21.59 22.09 10.24
N SER A 171 22.73 22.50 9.69
CA SER A 171 23.87 22.99 10.49
C SER A 171 24.09 24.45 10.11
N PRO A 172 24.31 25.37 11.06
CA PRO A 172 24.29 26.80 10.81
C PRO A 172 25.58 27.24 10.12
N VAL A 173 25.67 27.12 8.79
CA VAL A 173 26.71 27.77 8.00
C VAL A 173 26.09 28.38 6.74
N LYS A 174 26.08 29.72 6.69
CA LYS A 174 25.61 30.53 5.56
C LYS A 174 26.38 30.16 4.29
N ASN A 175 25.73 29.54 3.31
CA ASN A 175 26.31 29.32 1.99
C ASN A 175 25.23 29.44 0.90
N GLN A 176 25.28 30.53 0.11
CA GLN A 176 24.28 30.89 -0.91
C GLN A 176 23.99 29.80 -1.96
N LYS A 177 24.92 28.85 -2.16
CA LYS A 177 24.76 27.74 -3.10
C LYS A 177 23.85 26.61 -2.58
N LEU A 178 23.68 26.49 -1.26
CA LEU A 178 22.80 25.50 -0.62
C LEU A 178 21.33 25.96 -0.59
N GLU A 179 21.07 27.27 -0.49
CA GLU A 179 19.71 27.82 -0.50
C GLU A 179 18.97 27.53 -1.82
N THR A 180 19.67 27.58 -2.94
CA THR A 180 19.11 27.28 -4.27
C THR A 180 18.71 25.80 -4.37
N LEU A 181 19.51 24.89 -3.82
CA LEU A 181 19.24 23.45 -3.78
C LEU A 181 18.05 23.11 -2.87
N GLY A 182 17.99 23.71 -1.67
CA GLY A 182 16.86 23.53 -0.75
C GLY A 182 15.55 24.09 -1.31
N ARG A 183 15.60 25.22 -2.02
CA ARG A 183 14.44 25.80 -2.71
C ARG A 183 13.95 24.90 -3.84
N HIS A 184 14.85 24.35 -4.65
CA HIS A 184 14.47 23.41 -5.72
C HIS A 184 13.81 22.15 -5.15
N GLN A 185 14.27 21.64 -4.01
CA GLN A 185 13.68 20.48 -3.38
C GLN A 185 12.26 20.77 -2.87
N ALA A 186 12.06 21.85 -2.11
CA ALA A 186 10.72 22.27 -1.68
C ALA A 186 9.76 22.52 -2.85
N THR A 187 10.25 23.11 -3.95
CA THR A 187 9.48 23.26 -5.19
C THR A 187 9.08 21.91 -5.78
N MET A 188 9.98 20.92 -5.80
CA MET A 188 9.66 19.58 -6.30
C MET A 188 8.60 18.86 -5.45
N GLU A 189 8.59 19.08 -4.14
CA GLU A 189 7.57 18.53 -3.24
C GLU A 189 6.18 19.12 -3.52
N MET A 190 6.12 20.45 -3.73
CA MET A 190 4.89 21.13 -4.15
C MET A 190 4.38 20.58 -5.50
N ILE A 191 5.30 20.29 -6.44
CA ILE A 191 4.94 19.69 -7.72
C ILE A 191 4.43 18.25 -7.54
N LEU A 192 5.04 17.44 -6.68
CA LEU A 192 4.54 16.09 -6.39
C LEU A 192 3.13 16.12 -5.80
N ASN A 193 2.88 17.01 -4.85
CA ASN A 193 1.54 17.20 -4.28
C ASN A 193 0.53 17.64 -5.36
N HIS A 194 0.93 18.58 -6.22
CA HIS A 194 0.11 19.01 -7.35
C HIS A 194 -0.22 17.86 -8.31
N ILE A 195 0.76 17.02 -8.67
CA ILE A 195 0.55 15.83 -9.49
C ILE A 195 -0.43 14.87 -8.80
N ASN A 196 -0.26 14.62 -7.50
CA ASN A 196 -1.13 13.71 -6.74
C ASN A 196 -2.57 14.18 -6.60
N GLN A 197 -2.81 15.49 -6.64
CA GLN A 197 -4.15 16.08 -6.58
C GLN A 197 -4.81 16.19 -7.96
N ASN A 198 -4.01 16.27 -9.03
CA ASN A 198 -4.47 16.57 -10.38
C ASN A 198 -4.05 15.47 -11.38
N PHE A 199 -3.84 14.24 -10.92
CA PHE A 199 -3.31 13.15 -11.74
C PHE A 199 -4.23 12.77 -12.92
N SER A 200 -5.53 13.06 -12.81
CA SER A 200 -6.53 12.88 -13.88
C SER A 200 -6.32 13.84 -15.05
N ASP A 201 -5.62 14.96 -14.85
CA ASP A 201 -5.46 16.00 -15.85
C ASP A 201 -4.37 15.62 -16.86
N ASN A 202 -4.32 16.32 -17.99
CA ASN A 202 -3.29 16.10 -19.00
C ASN A 202 -1.94 16.72 -18.55
N LEU A 203 -1.29 16.06 -17.59
CA LEU A 203 0.01 16.45 -17.06
C LEU A 203 1.13 15.89 -17.95
N ASN A 204 2.05 16.75 -18.36
CA ASN A 204 3.27 16.34 -19.04
C ASN A 204 4.54 16.86 -18.35
N LEU A 205 5.67 16.26 -18.72
CA LEU A 205 6.98 16.55 -18.12
C LEU A 205 7.38 18.02 -18.28
N GLU A 206 7.11 18.60 -19.44
CA GLU A 206 7.46 19.99 -19.77
C GLU A 206 6.67 20.97 -18.90
N GLN A 207 5.36 20.76 -18.75
CA GLN A 207 4.50 21.55 -17.88
C GLN A 207 4.96 21.49 -16.42
N MET A 208 5.31 20.31 -15.92
CA MET A 208 5.76 20.15 -14.53
C MET A 208 7.14 20.76 -14.30
N ALA A 209 8.05 20.64 -15.28
CA ALA A 209 9.35 21.31 -15.23
C ALA A 209 9.20 22.84 -15.27
N SER A 210 8.36 23.36 -16.15
CA SER A 210 8.05 24.79 -16.25
C SER A 210 7.42 25.33 -14.97
N LYS A 211 6.45 24.59 -14.39
CA LYS A 211 5.82 24.95 -13.11
C LYS A 211 6.80 24.93 -11.93
N ALA A 212 7.84 24.11 -12.03
CA ALA A 212 8.95 24.08 -11.07
C ALA A 212 10.01 25.18 -11.31
N ASN A 213 9.91 25.95 -12.39
CA ASN A 213 10.96 26.83 -12.90
C ASN A 213 12.30 26.10 -13.13
N LEU A 214 12.23 24.85 -13.62
CA LEU A 214 13.39 23.98 -13.87
C LEU A 214 13.47 23.61 -15.35
N SER A 215 14.68 23.32 -15.84
CA SER A 215 14.83 22.65 -17.13
C SER A 215 14.27 21.23 -17.05
N MET A 216 13.76 20.70 -18.17
CA MET A 216 13.22 19.34 -18.23
C MET A 216 14.25 18.27 -17.80
N PHE A 217 15.52 18.48 -18.14
CA PHE A 217 16.60 17.57 -17.75
C PHE A 217 16.79 17.55 -16.23
N TYR A 218 16.90 18.74 -15.61
CA TYR A 218 17.08 18.84 -14.17
C TYR A 218 15.85 18.32 -13.43
N PHE A 219 14.65 18.69 -13.87
CA PHE A 219 13.40 18.16 -13.34
C PHE A 219 13.35 16.63 -13.41
N SER A 220 13.63 16.03 -14.58
CA SER A 220 13.57 14.57 -14.73
C SER A 220 14.54 13.84 -13.80
N ARG A 221 15.77 14.36 -13.69
CA ARG A 221 16.79 13.81 -12.80
C ARG A 221 16.37 13.93 -11.34
N THR A 222 16.02 15.12 -10.89
CA THR A 222 15.60 15.37 -9.51
C THR A 222 14.31 14.63 -9.16
N PHE A 223 13.35 14.55 -10.08
CA PHE A 223 12.12 13.77 -9.92
C PHE A 223 12.42 12.28 -9.73
N LYS A 224 13.34 11.72 -10.52
CA LYS A 224 13.75 10.32 -10.40
C LYS A 224 14.54 10.05 -9.11
N GLU A 225 15.44 10.96 -8.73
CA GLU A 225 16.17 10.89 -7.47
C GLU A 225 15.23 10.97 -6.25
N LEU A 226 14.18 11.80 -6.33
CA LEU A 226 13.19 11.96 -5.27
C LEU A 226 12.19 10.83 -5.23
N THR A 227 11.67 10.35 -6.36
CA THR A 227 10.56 9.38 -6.39
C THR A 227 10.99 7.95 -6.64
N GLY A 228 12.24 7.72 -7.03
CA GLY A 228 12.76 6.43 -7.50
C GLY A 228 12.32 6.06 -8.91
N THR A 229 11.41 6.81 -9.54
CA THR A 229 10.85 6.51 -10.87
C THR A 229 10.79 7.75 -11.75
N GLY A 230 10.70 7.57 -13.07
CA GLY A 230 10.50 8.71 -13.98
C GLY A 230 9.07 9.25 -13.88
N PHE A 231 8.89 10.55 -14.16
CA PHE A 231 7.58 11.24 -14.12
C PHE A 231 6.46 10.48 -14.84
N THR A 232 6.68 10.02 -16.07
CA THR A 232 5.66 9.29 -16.83
C THR A 232 5.26 7.98 -16.15
N ALA A 233 6.23 7.24 -15.62
CA ALA A 233 5.97 5.99 -14.90
C ALA A 233 5.23 6.24 -13.59
N TYR A 234 5.59 7.31 -12.86
CA TYR A 234 4.91 7.76 -11.66
C TYR A 234 3.44 8.05 -11.93
N LEU A 235 3.15 8.88 -12.94
CA LEU A 235 1.77 9.26 -13.29
C LEU A 235 0.93 8.05 -13.70
N ILE A 236 1.51 7.14 -14.49
CA ILE A 236 0.86 5.88 -14.86
C ILE A 236 0.50 5.07 -13.62
N ASN A 237 1.44 4.84 -12.70
CA ASN A 237 1.18 4.05 -11.49
C ASN A 237 0.10 4.68 -10.62
N LYS A 238 0.14 6.00 -10.43
CA LYS A 238 -0.89 6.72 -9.66
C LYS A 238 -2.28 6.52 -10.27
N ARG A 239 -2.42 6.68 -11.58
CA ARG A 239 -3.69 6.49 -12.30
C ARG A 239 -4.17 5.04 -12.27
N MET A 240 -3.28 4.07 -12.43
CA MET A 240 -3.62 2.65 -12.38
C MET A 240 -4.10 2.22 -11.00
N THR A 241 -3.44 2.71 -9.95
CA THR A 241 -3.82 2.46 -8.56
C THR A 241 -5.21 3.02 -8.28
N GLU A 242 -5.48 4.26 -8.70
CA GLU A 242 -6.82 4.85 -8.54
C GLU A 242 -7.89 4.10 -9.34
N ALA A 243 -7.57 3.70 -10.58
CA ALA A 243 -8.50 2.94 -11.42
C ALA A 243 -8.83 1.59 -10.80
N HIS A 244 -7.84 0.94 -10.18
CA HIS A 244 -8.03 -0.31 -9.46
C HIS A 244 -9.00 -0.12 -8.27
N CYS A 245 -8.81 0.93 -7.46
CA CYS A 245 -9.75 1.29 -6.39
C CYS A 245 -11.18 1.53 -6.91
N LEU A 246 -11.34 2.28 -8.01
CA LEU A 246 -12.65 2.59 -8.59
C LEU A 246 -13.35 1.35 -9.16
N LEU A 247 -12.59 0.37 -9.66
CA LEU A 247 -13.14 -0.89 -10.16
C LEU A 247 -13.73 -1.75 -9.04
N GLU A 248 -13.13 -1.72 -7.84
CA GLU A 248 -13.60 -2.42 -6.65
C GLU A 248 -14.81 -1.74 -5.99
N GLN A 249 -14.84 -0.40 -6.01
CA GLN A 249 -15.74 0.36 -5.15
C GLN A 249 -16.96 0.93 -5.86
N THR A 250 -17.00 0.86 -7.19
CA THR A 250 -18.06 1.45 -7.98
C THR A 250 -18.52 0.51 -9.08
N ASN A 251 -19.81 0.64 -9.45
CA ASN A 251 -20.38 0.00 -10.63
C ASN A 251 -20.21 0.86 -11.90
N TRP A 252 -19.27 1.82 -11.90
CA TRP A 252 -19.03 2.68 -13.05
C TRP A 252 -18.50 1.89 -14.23
N SER A 253 -18.95 2.18 -15.45
CA SER A 253 -18.41 1.53 -16.66
C SER A 253 -16.89 1.70 -16.74
N ILE A 254 -16.22 0.73 -17.38
CA ILE A 254 -14.75 0.77 -17.60
C ILE A 254 -14.35 2.07 -18.30
N GLU A 255 -15.17 2.54 -19.23
CA GLU A 255 -15.02 3.81 -19.93
C GLU A 255 -15.08 5.02 -18.98
N LYS A 256 -16.04 5.05 -18.05
CA LYS A 256 -16.14 6.13 -17.06
C LYS A 256 -14.93 6.15 -16.12
N ILE A 257 -14.46 4.97 -15.69
CA ILE A 257 -13.26 4.85 -14.85
C ILE A 257 -12.04 5.36 -15.60
N ALA A 258 -11.82 4.88 -16.83
CA ALA A 258 -10.70 5.31 -17.66
C ALA A 258 -10.65 6.85 -17.77
N ARG A 259 -11.80 7.49 -18.06
CA ARG A 259 -11.89 8.95 -18.14
C ARG A 259 -11.60 9.62 -16.79
N SER A 260 -12.15 9.11 -15.70
CA SER A 260 -11.97 9.69 -14.37
C SER A 260 -10.52 9.67 -13.88
N VAL A 261 -9.71 8.71 -14.34
CA VAL A 261 -8.28 8.65 -14.02
C VAL A 261 -7.40 9.24 -15.11
N GLY A 262 -7.97 9.96 -16.09
CA GLY A 262 -7.23 10.73 -17.09
C GLY A 262 -6.85 10.02 -18.37
N TYR A 263 -7.58 8.97 -18.77
CA TYR A 263 -7.43 8.31 -20.07
C TYR A 263 -8.67 8.51 -20.94
N ASN A 264 -8.48 9.15 -22.09
CA ASN A 264 -9.53 9.29 -23.11
C ASN A 264 -9.67 8.03 -23.97
N ASP A 265 -8.57 7.30 -24.18
CA ASP A 265 -8.56 6.02 -24.91
C ASP A 265 -8.71 4.85 -23.92
N VAL A 266 -9.91 4.25 -23.93
CA VAL A 266 -10.27 3.12 -23.07
C VAL A 266 -9.48 1.85 -23.43
N HIS A 267 -9.12 1.65 -24.69
CA HIS A 267 -8.33 0.50 -25.13
C HIS A 267 -6.88 0.63 -24.64
N TYR A 268 -6.29 1.83 -24.73
CA TYR A 268 -4.98 2.10 -24.15
C TYR A 268 -4.97 1.90 -22.64
N PHE A 269 -5.95 2.47 -21.93
CA PHE A 269 -6.15 2.26 -20.49
C PHE A 269 -6.20 0.77 -20.15
N SER A 270 -7.03 0.00 -20.86
CA SER A 270 -7.23 -1.43 -20.56
C SER A 270 -5.96 -2.25 -20.77
N ARG A 271 -5.16 -1.95 -21.81
CA ARG A 271 -3.86 -2.59 -22.05
C ARG A 271 -2.87 -2.27 -20.93
N LEU A 272 -2.83 -1.01 -20.50
CA LEU A 272 -1.92 -0.57 -19.45
C LEU A 272 -2.30 -1.17 -18.10
N PHE A 273 -3.60 -1.19 -17.77
CA PHE A 273 -4.14 -1.84 -16.58
C PHE A 273 -3.81 -3.34 -16.56
N LYS A 274 -4.02 -4.04 -17.68
CA LYS A 274 -3.64 -5.45 -17.81
C LYS A 274 -2.15 -5.68 -17.62
N LYS A 275 -1.31 -4.77 -18.12
CA LYS A 275 0.14 -4.85 -17.91
C LYS A 275 0.51 -4.65 -16.43
N THR A 276 -0.17 -3.74 -15.73
CA THR A 276 0.11 -3.42 -14.33
C THR A 276 -0.38 -4.49 -13.36
N PHE A 277 -1.59 -5.02 -13.56
CA PHE A 277 -2.26 -5.93 -12.62
C PHE A 277 -2.43 -7.36 -13.13
N ASN A 278 -1.85 -7.67 -14.29
CA ASN A 278 -1.91 -8.97 -14.96
C ASN A 278 -3.34 -9.48 -15.30
N ARG A 279 -4.34 -8.58 -15.26
CA ARG A 279 -5.75 -8.83 -15.58
C ARG A 279 -6.37 -7.58 -16.19
N SER A 280 -7.24 -7.72 -17.17
CA SER A 280 -7.96 -6.57 -17.76
C SER A 280 -8.95 -5.97 -16.75
N PRO A 281 -9.35 -4.70 -16.91
CA PRO A 281 -10.35 -4.07 -16.04
C PRO A 281 -11.66 -4.86 -15.92
N SER A 282 -12.13 -5.45 -17.03
CA SER A 282 -13.36 -6.25 -17.06
C SER A 282 -13.19 -7.60 -16.35
N GLU A 283 -12.07 -8.31 -16.60
CA GLU A 283 -11.75 -9.55 -15.87
C GLU A 283 -11.63 -9.28 -14.37
N PHE A 284 -10.97 -8.16 -14.02
CA PHE A 284 -10.81 -7.74 -12.63
C PHE A 284 -12.18 -7.55 -11.97
N ARG A 285 -13.09 -6.80 -12.60
CA ARG A 285 -14.44 -6.58 -12.05
C ARG A 285 -15.29 -7.85 -11.97
N ASN A 286 -15.26 -8.70 -12.99
CA ASN A 286 -16.07 -9.92 -13.02
C ASN A 286 -15.69 -10.92 -11.92
N HIS A 287 -14.44 -10.87 -11.44
CA HIS A 287 -14.02 -11.62 -10.27
C HIS A 287 -14.36 -10.95 -8.93
N SER A 288 -14.65 -9.65 -8.93
CA SER A 288 -15.12 -8.91 -7.75
C SER A 288 -16.65 -8.93 -7.61
N SER A 289 -17.40 -9.11 -8.71
CA SER A 289 -18.87 -9.00 -8.76
C SER A 289 -19.64 -10.24 -8.31
N GLY A 290 -19.08 -11.05 -7.40
CA GLY A 290 -19.88 -11.89 -6.51
C GLY A 290 -20.66 -11.07 -5.46
N PHE A 291 -20.23 -9.82 -5.23
CA PHE A 291 -20.94 -8.85 -4.39
C PHE A 291 -22.04 -8.14 -5.19
N SER A 292 -23.26 -8.67 -5.15
CA SER A 292 -24.48 -7.91 -5.44
C SER A 292 -25.45 -8.11 -4.29
N MET A 293 -25.64 -7.04 -3.52
CA MET A 293 -26.64 -6.73 -2.48
C MET A 293 -27.47 -7.87 -1.87
#